data_AF-A0A1Q3L939-F1
#
_entry.id   AF-A0A1Q3L939-F1
#
_cell.length_a   1.000
_cell.length_b   1.000
_cell.length_c   1.000
_cell.angle_alpha   90.00
_cell.angle_beta   90.00
_cell.angle_gamma   90.00
#
_symmetry.space_group_name_H-M   'P 1'
#
loop_
_entity.id
_entity.type
_entity.pdbx_description
1 polymer ?
#
loop_
_entity_poly.entity_id
_entity_poly.type
_entity_poly.pdbx_seq_one_letter_code
_entity_poly.pdbx_strand_id
1 'polypeptide(L)'
;MGVRIIEQVATVWMADEMPSRMVYAGQRWRVTDRPTRLRESIWEAAQHGHRGGLYGWRFQAENAAGESYVFDVFRQADGWHVHRSYD
;
A
#
# COMPACT_ATOMS: atom_id res chain seq x y z
N MET A 1 -16.88 3.85 -10.51
CA MET A 1 -15.82 3.64 -9.52
C MET A 1 -14.75 2.79 -10.17
N GLY A 2 -13.68 3.42 -10.65
CA GLY A 2 -12.65 2.77 -11.47
C GLY A 2 -11.48 2.34 -10.59
N VAL A 3 -11.22 1.04 -10.50
CA VAL A 3 -9.99 0.53 -9.86
C VAL A 3 -8.83 0.80 -10.81
N ARG A 4 -7.86 1.62 -10.39
CA ARG A 4 -6.58 1.70 -11.09
C ARG A 4 -5.60 0.70 -10.47
N ILE A 5 -5.24 -0.33 -11.24
CA ILE A 5 -4.13 -1.22 -10.90
C ILE A 5 -2.86 -0.50 -11.39
N ILE A 6 -2.03 -0.06 -10.45
CA ILE A 6 -0.79 0.66 -10.74
C ILE A 6 0.29 0.05 -9.85
N GLU A 7 1.15 -0.79 -10.43
CA GLU A 7 2.35 -1.28 -9.74
C GLU A 7 3.44 -0.21 -9.85
N GLN A 8 3.49 0.69 -8.87
CA GLN A 8 4.52 1.72 -8.76
C GLN A 8 5.20 1.66 -7.39
N VAL A 9 6.51 1.91 -7.41
CA VAL A 9 7.34 2.01 -6.22
C VAL A 9 6.81 3.14 -5.34
N ALA A 10 6.51 2.80 -4.09
CA ALA A 10 6.14 3.73 -3.05
C ALA A 10 7.18 3.71 -1.94
N THR A 11 7.34 4.86 -1.28
CA THR A 11 8.06 4.92 -0.01
C THR A 11 7.03 4.95 1.10
N VAL A 12 7.00 3.91 1.94
CA VAL A 12 6.11 3.82 3.10
C VAL A 12 6.96 3.94 4.37
N TRP A 13 6.59 4.88 5.23
CA TRP A 13 7.18 5.02 6.57
C TRP A 13 6.36 4.26 7.58
N MET A 14 7.05 3.50 8.43
CA MET A 14 6.45 2.70 9.49
C MET A 14 6.59 3.41 10.84
N ALA A 15 5.55 3.37 11.66
CA ALA A 15 5.57 3.72 13.08
C ALA A 15 4.91 2.56 13.85
N ASP A 16 5.53 2.09 14.93
CA ASP A 16 5.02 0.96 15.72
C ASP A 16 4.66 -0.27 14.86
N GLU A 17 5.52 -0.59 13.89
CA GLU A 17 5.33 -1.68 12.92
C GLU A 17 4.14 -1.51 11.95
N MET A 18 3.49 -0.35 11.93
CA MET A 18 2.34 -0.03 11.08
C MET A 18 2.66 1.13 10.12
N PRO A 19 2.09 1.13 8.89
CA PRO A 19 2.19 2.28 7.99
C PRO A 19 1.67 3.57 8.64
N SER A 20 2.46 4.65 8.56
CA SER A 20 2.10 5.96 9.11
C SER A 20 2.05 7.06 8.05
N ARG A 21 2.91 6.96 7.03
CA ARG A 21 3.01 7.90 5.91
C ARG A 21 3.43 7.18 4.65
N MET A 22 3.11 7.76 3.50
CA MET A 22 3.52 7.25 2.20
C MET A 22 3.84 8.39 1.22
N VAL A 23 4.76 8.16 0.30
CA VAL A 23 4.92 8.94 -0.93
C VAL A 23 4.64 8.02 -2.10
N TYR A 24 3.67 8.43 -2.92
CA TYR A 24 3.19 7.68 -4.07
C TYR A 24 2.74 8.65 -5.17
N ALA A 25 3.12 8.36 -6.42
CA ALA A 25 2.85 9.22 -7.58
C ALA A 25 3.28 10.69 -7.40
N GLY A 26 4.41 10.91 -6.70
CA GLY A 26 4.92 12.25 -6.38
C GLY A 26 4.16 13.00 -5.27
N GLN A 27 3.11 12.39 -4.71
CA GLN A 27 2.28 12.98 -3.67
C GLN A 27 2.58 12.38 -2.30
N ARG A 28 2.47 13.22 -1.26
CA ARG A 28 2.56 12.79 0.15
C ARG A 28 1.18 12.42 0.67
N TRP A 29 1.13 11.27 1.32
CA TRP A 29 -0.08 10.68 1.88
C TRP A 29 0.15 10.43 3.38
N ARG A 30 -0.79 10.89 4.20
CA ARG A 30 -0.81 10.65 5.65
C ARG A 30 -1.83 9.58 5.95
N VAL A 31 -1.43 8.50 6.61
CA VAL A 31 -2.37 7.46 7.03
C VAL A 31 -3.34 8.05 8.06
N THR A 32 -4.63 7.86 7.84
CA THR A 32 -5.70 8.40 8.68
C THR A 32 -6.49 7.33 9.43
N ASP A 33 -6.46 6.08 8.95
CA ASP A 33 -7.11 4.95 9.62
C ASP A 33 -6.14 4.08 10.41
N ARG A 34 -6.64 2.94 10.92
CA ARG A 34 -5.82 1.88 11.50
C ARG A 34 -5.44 0.88 10.39
N PRO A 35 -4.15 0.82 9.97
CA PRO A 35 -3.71 -0.12 8.96
C PRO A 35 -4.10 -1.56 9.27
N THR A 36 -4.62 -2.25 8.26
CA THR A 36 -4.99 -3.66 8.32
C THR A 36 -3.94 -4.50 7.61
N ARG A 37 -3.34 -5.46 8.32
CA ARG A 37 -2.33 -6.35 7.76
C ARG A 37 -3.00 -7.38 6.85
N LEU A 38 -2.56 -7.46 5.60
CA LEU A 38 -3.00 -8.46 4.64
C LEU A 38 -2.09 -9.68 4.83
N ARG A 39 -2.63 -10.76 5.39
CA ARG A 39 -1.92 -12.03 5.61
C ARG A 39 -2.28 -12.97 4.47
N GLU A 40 -1.26 -13.53 3.82
CA GLU A 40 -1.17 -14.71 2.92
C GLU A 40 -2.38 -15.10 2.04
N SER A 41 -3.62 -15.12 2.53
CA SER A 41 -4.80 -15.65 1.85
C SER A 41 -5.49 -14.73 0.83
N ILE A 42 -5.06 -13.48 0.65
CA ILE A 42 -5.65 -12.57 -0.36
C ILE A 42 -4.74 -12.39 -1.59
N TRP A 43 -3.45 -12.72 -1.48
CA TRP A 43 -2.44 -12.45 -2.51
C TRP A 43 -1.76 -13.70 -3.07
N GLU A 44 -2.36 -14.87 -2.90
CA GLU A 44 -1.72 -16.17 -3.18
C GLU A 44 -1.49 -16.51 -4.66
N ALA A 45 -1.95 -15.71 -5.63
CA ALA A 45 -1.93 -16.17 -7.03
C ALA A 45 -1.38 -15.18 -8.08
N ALA A 46 -1.14 -13.92 -7.73
CA ALA A 46 -0.81 -12.92 -8.74
C ALA A 46 0.68 -12.53 -8.65
N GLN A 47 1.50 -13.27 -9.39
CA GLN A 47 2.45 -12.72 -10.38
C GLN A 47 3.91 -13.17 -10.28
N HIS A 48 4.53 -13.46 -9.12
CA HIS A 48 5.96 -13.81 -9.13
C HIS A 48 6.34 -14.81 -8.04
N GLY A 49 6.91 -15.95 -8.44
CA GLY A 49 7.37 -17.06 -7.60
C GLY A 49 8.56 -16.72 -6.69
N HIS A 50 8.40 -15.74 -5.81
CA HIS A 50 9.36 -15.42 -4.76
C HIS A 50 8.89 -16.01 -3.43
N ARG A 51 9.67 -16.98 -2.95
CA ARG A 51 9.46 -17.79 -1.73
C ARG A 51 9.72 -17.01 -0.43
N GLY A 52 9.17 -15.80 -0.30
CA GLY A 52 9.24 -15.01 0.94
C GLY A 52 7.90 -14.32 1.14
N GLY A 53 7.20 -14.67 2.23
CA GLY A 53 5.83 -14.24 2.50
C GLY A 53 5.61 -12.76 2.21
N LEU A 54 4.70 -12.47 1.28
CA LEU A 54 4.33 -11.11 0.94
C LEU A 54 3.64 -10.49 2.16
N TYR A 55 4.30 -9.52 2.79
CA TYR A 55 3.68 -8.68 3.81
C TYR A 55 3.02 -7.49 3.14
N GLY A 56 1.69 -7.44 3.22
CA GLY A 56 0.90 -6.34 2.69
C GLY A 56 0.13 -5.58 3.75
N TRP A 57 -0.27 -4.35 3.43
CA TRP A 57 -1.12 -3.51 4.25
C TRP A 57 -2.22 -2.90 3.40
N ARG A 58 -3.40 -2.78 4.00
CA ARG A 58 -4.46 -1.89 3.55
C ARG A 58 -4.58 -0.74 4.54
N PHE A 59 -4.61 0.49 4.05
CA PHE A 59 -4.87 1.66 4.86
C PHE A 59 -5.48 2.79 4.04
N GLN A 60 -6.28 3.63 4.69
CA GLN A 60 -6.71 4.92 4.16
C GLN A 60 -5.65 5.97 4.42
N ALA A 61 -5.36 6.79 3.41
CA ALA A 61 -4.51 7.95 3.57
C ALA A 61 -5.07 9.18 2.87
N GLU A 62 -4.80 10.34 3.45
CA GLU A 62 -5.21 11.64 2.95
C GLU A 62 -3.98 12.43 2.46
N ASN A 63 -4.15 13.21 1.39
CA ASN A 63 -3.12 14.10 0.89
C ASN A 63 -3.33 15.56 1.31
N ALA A 64 -2.41 16.46 0.93
CA ALA A 64 -2.50 17.88 1.29
C ALA A 64 -3.71 18.61 0.65
N ALA A 65 -4.34 18.04 -0.37
CA ALA A 65 -5.54 18.58 -1.01
C ALA A 65 -6.84 18.08 -0.33
N GLY A 66 -6.74 17.25 0.72
CA GLY A 66 -7.90 16.66 1.40
C GLY A 66 -8.50 15.46 0.66
N GLU A 67 -7.82 14.93 -0.36
CA GLU A 67 -8.27 13.72 -1.04
C GLU A 67 -7.92 12.50 -0.19
N SER A 68 -8.92 11.67 0.11
CA SER A 68 -8.75 10.41 0.83
C SER A 68 -8.82 9.25 -0.14
N TYR A 69 -7.85 8.33 -0.06
CA TYR A 69 -7.85 7.10 -0.84
C TYR A 69 -7.47 5.91 0.05
N VAL A 70 -8.01 4.74 -0.27
CA VAL A 70 -7.56 3.47 0.32
C VAL A 70 -6.46 2.88 -0.55
N PHE A 71 -5.33 2.53 0.06
CA PHE A 71 -4.19 1.91 -0.60
C PHE A 71 -3.99 0.47 -0.14
N ASP A 72 -3.86 -0.43 -1.11
CA ASP A 72 -3.27 -1.74 -0.90
C ASP A 72 -1.80 -1.67 -1.28
N VAL A 73 -0.91 -1.90 -0.30
CA VAL A 73 0.54 -1.95 -0.52
C VAL A 73 1.11 -3.31 -0.16
N PHE A 74 2.18 -3.70 -0.84
CA PHE A 74 2.90 -4.94 -0.58
C PHE A 74 4.41 -4.70 -0.67
N ARG A 75 5.18 -5.47 0.10
CA ARG A 75 6.64 -5.37 0.08
C ARG A 75 7.24 -6.42 -0.86
N GLN A 76 8.02 -5.96 -1.83
CA GLN A 76 8.87 -6.77 -2.69
C GLN A 76 10.36 -6.59 -2.32
N ALA A 77 11.26 -7.23 -3.07
CA ALA A 77 12.70 -7.20 -2.80
C ALA A 77 13.31 -5.79 -2.87
N ASP A 78 12.72 -4.91 -3.69
CA ASP A 78 13.18 -3.56 -4.00
C ASP A 78 12.47 -2.46 -3.19
N GLY A 79 11.37 -2.77 -2.49
CA GLY A 79 10.66 -1.79 -1.68
C GLY A 79 9.18 -2.07 -1.50
N TRP A 80 8.43 -1.02 -1.17
CA TRP A 80 6.98 -1.06 -1.12
C TRP A 80 6.41 -0.71 -2.49
N HIS A 81 5.35 -1.43 -2.87
CA HIS A 81 4.62 -1.20 -4.10
C HIS A 81 3.15 -0.99 -3.77
N VAL A 82 2.52 -0.03 -4.45
CA VAL A 82 1.05 0.05 -4.46
C VAL A 82 0.54 -1.01 -5.43
N HIS A 83 -0.49 -1.74 -5.03
CA HIS A 83 -1.20 -2.67 -5.90
C HIS A 83 -2.49 -2.01 -6.43
N ARG A 84 -3.26 -1.40 -5.53
CA ARG A 84 -4.52 -0.73 -5.83
C ARG A 84 -4.68 0.53 -5.00
N SER A 85 -5.29 1.54 -5.60
CA SER A 85 -5.79 2.74 -4.93
C SER A 85 -7.28 2.90 -5.23
N TYR A 86 -8.08 3.17 -4.21
CA TYR A 86 -9.53 3.35 -4.29
C TYR A 86 -9.93 4.74 -3.79
N ASP A 87 -10.84 5.42 -4.50
CA ASP A 87 -11.47 6.68 -4.06
C ASP A 87 -12.58 6.45 -3.02
#